data_AF-A0A386TTN0-F1
#
_entry.id   AF-A0A386TTN0-F1
#
_cell.length_a   1.000
_cell.length_b   1.000
_cell.length_c   1.000
_cell.angle_alpha   90.00
_cell.angle_beta   90.00
_cell.angle_gamma   90.00
#
_symmetry.space_group_name_H-M   'P 1'
#
loop_
_entity.id
_entity.type
_entity.pdbx_description
1 polymer ?
#
loop_
_entity_poly.entity_id
_entity_poly.type
_entity_poly.pdbx_seq_one_letter_code
_entity_poly.pdbx_strand_id
1 'polypeptide(L)'
;LFLKKPSTAYKPTQEDNGFNKGHLVNEEEQEEEEEENTDVVWESDEIEAISSLFQGRIPQKPGNLDRKRPLPLPLPYKLRPLGLPTPKRLVKLTAPAVVSSRASMAKKVYKSPSFLVGLAREISRLNPDEDASIVLAKWVQFLRKGSLSLTIRELGHTGFPERALQTFSWAQDQPHLFPDDWILASTVEVLARNHDLKIPFN
;
A
#
# COMPACT_ATOMS: atom_id res chain seq x y z
N LEU A 1 5.94 -18.95 40.88
CA LEU A 1 6.85 -18.01 40.17
C LEU A 1 6.04 -16.81 39.72
N PHE A 2 5.91 -15.79 40.57
CA PHE A 2 5.19 -14.56 40.23
C PHE A 2 6.20 -13.48 39.85
N LEU A 3 6.14 -13.03 38.60
CA LEU A 3 6.99 -11.97 38.07
C LEU A 3 6.46 -10.60 38.55
N LYS A 4 7.31 -9.91 39.31
CA LYS A 4 7.13 -8.54 39.81
C LYS A 4 7.31 -7.56 38.64
N LYS A 5 6.37 -6.65 38.42
CA LYS A 5 6.51 -5.55 37.44
C LYS A 5 7.24 -4.36 38.09
N PRO A 6 8.13 -3.64 37.37
CA PRO A 6 8.75 -2.43 37.88
C PRO A 6 7.81 -1.22 37.74
N SER A 7 7.77 -0.41 38.80
CA SER A 7 7.06 0.87 38.90
C SER A 7 7.95 1.98 38.36
N THR A 8 7.53 2.68 37.31
CA THR A 8 8.16 3.92 36.86
C THR A 8 7.34 5.09 37.40
N ALA A 9 7.87 5.74 38.44
CA ALA A 9 7.35 6.99 38.95
C ALA A 9 7.75 8.13 37.99
N TYR A 10 6.77 8.86 37.46
CA TYR A 10 6.97 10.10 36.72
C TYR A 10 6.52 11.25 37.61
N LYS A 11 7.43 12.19 37.93
CA LYS A 11 7.10 13.49 38.53
C LYS A 11 7.06 14.53 37.41
N PRO A 12 6.05 15.40 37.34
CA PRO A 12 6.14 16.61 36.53
C PRO A 12 6.79 17.72 37.36
N THR A 13 7.85 18.33 36.83
CA THR A 13 8.38 19.60 37.33
C THR A 13 7.88 20.69 36.40
N GLN A 14 7.03 21.55 36.95
CA GLN A 14 6.54 22.79 36.38
C GLN A 14 7.51 23.89 36.82
N GLU A 15 8.17 24.57 35.88
CA GLU A 15 8.75 25.89 36.13
C GLU A 15 8.48 26.80 34.93
N ASP A 16 8.14 28.02 35.31
CA ASP A 16 7.56 29.15 34.58
C ASP A 16 8.67 30.17 34.22
N ASN A 17 8.29 31.20 33.45
CA ASN A 17 9.03 32.38 32.94
C ASN A 17 9.33 32.29 31.43
N GLY A 18 9.02 33.27 30.59
CA GLY A 18 8.53 34.63 30.80
C GLY A 18 9.07 35.55 29.71
N PHE A 19 8.17 36.23 28.99
CA PHE A 19 8.33 37.46 28.20
C PHE A 19 9.36 37.55 27.05
N ASN A 20 8.85 37.76 25.82
CA ASN A 20 9.03 39.06 25.15
C ASN A 20 8.01 39.32 24.03
N LYS A 21 7.55 40.58 24.03
CA LYS A 21 6.51 41.19 23.21
C LYS A 21 7.14 41.86 21.98
N GLY A 22 6.58 41.61 20.80
CA GLY A 22 6.92 42.32 19.57
C GLY A 22 5.69 42.34 18.65
N HIS A 23 4.95 43.44 18.70
CA HIS A 23 3.72 43.73 17.96
C HIS A 23 4.02 44.76 16.87
N LEU A 24 3.58 44.48 15.63
CA LEU A 24 3.13 45.41 14.56
C LEU A 24 2.90 44.56 13.29
N VAL A 25 1.68 44.05 13.07
CA VAL A 25 0.59 44.62 12.22
C VAL A 25 0.96 44.68 10.73
N ASN A 26 0.35 43.79 9.95
CA ASN A 26 -0.23 44.13 8.65
C ASN A 26 -1.44 43.21 8.39
N GLU A 27 -2.62 43.80 8.52
CA GLU A 27 -3.89 43.62 7.78
C GLU A 27 -3.68 43.05 6.35
N GLU A 28 -4.52 42.27 5.67
CA GLU A 28 -5.89 41.70 5.73
C GLU A 28 -5.81 40.58 4.65
N GLU A 29 -6.33 39.37 4.79
CA GLU A 29 -7.73 38.97 4.57
C GLU A 29 -7.81 37.53 5.10
N GLN A 30 -8.41 37.33 6.27
CA GLN A 30 -8.88 36.01 6.70
C GLN A 30 -10.37 35.98 6.39
N GLU A 31 -10.73 35.20 5.36
CA GLU A 31 -12.10 34.77 5.17
C GLU A 31 -12.52 34.06 6.46
N GLU A 32 -13.33 34.73 7.27
CA GLU A 32 -14.10 34.10 8.33
C GLU A 32 -15.04 33.11 7.63
N GLU A 33 -14.63 31.84 7.54
CA GLU A 33 -15.58 30.75 7.39
C GLU A 33 -16.48 30.81 8.62
N GLU A 34 -17.67 31.40 8.45
CA GLU A 34 -18.79 31.23 9.35
C GLU A 34 -19.03 29.72 9.47
N GLU A 35 -18.42 29.08 10.48
CA GLU A 35 -18.96 27.86 11.07
C GLU A 35 -20.30 28.24 11.69
N GLU A 36 -21.31 28.41 10.83
CA GLU A 36 -22.70 28.28 11.18
C GLU A 36 -22.87 26.82 11.61
N ASN A 37 -22.47 26.53 12.84
CA ASN A 37 -22.97 25.41 13.62
C ASN A 37 -24.48 25.66 13.70
N THR A 38 -25.15 25.25 12.63
CA THR A 38 -26.58 25.03 12.58
C THR A 38 -26.84 23.97 13.64
N ASP A 39 -27.01 24.45 14.88
CA ASP A 39 -27.56 23.66 15.96
C ASP A 39 -28.98 23.30 15.50
N VAL A 40 -29.07 22.18 14.78
CA VAL A 40 -30.34 21.64 14.30
C VAL A 40 -31.04 21.15 15.56
N VAL A 41 -31.78 22.06 16.19
CA VAL A 41 -32.68 21.77 17.29
C VAL A 41 -33.86 21.02 16.67
N TRP A 42 -33.81 19.69 16.77
CA TRP A 42 -34.90 18.83 16.34
C TRP A 42 -36.14 19.11 17.17
N GLU A 43 -37.28 19.23 16.51
CA GLU A 43 -38.54 19.40 17.21
C GLU A 43 -38.89 18.11 17.99
N SER A 44 -39.64 18.25 19.09
CA SER A 44 -39.94 17.11 19.98
C SER A 44 -40.60 15.95 19.24
N ASP A 45 -41.43 16.25 18.25
CA ASP A 45 -42.12 15.28 17.41
C ASP A 45 -41.15 14.52 16.49
N GLU A 46 -40.09 15.18 16.02
CA GLU A 46 -39.06 14.57 15.18
C GLU A 46 -38.18 13.63 15.99
N ILE A 47 -37.82 14.04 17.21
CA ILE A 47 -37.09 13.20 18.16
C ILE A 47 -37.93 11.97 18.53
N GLU A 48 -39.24 12.14 18.77
CA GLU A 48 -40.15 11.04 19.05
C GLU A 48 -40.24 10.06 17.87
N ALA A 49 -40.40 10.57 16.65
CA ALA A 49 -40.45 9.75 15.43
C ALA A 49 -39.16 8.93 15.22
N ILE A 50 -37.99 9.54 15.41
CA ILE A 50 -36.70 8.85 15.33
C ILE A 50 -36.58 7.80 16.44
N SER A 51 -36.97 8.15 17.67
CA SER A 51 -36.91 7.22 18.80
C SER A 51 -37.83 6.00 18.61
N SER A 52 -38.99 6.17 17.96
CA SER A 52 -39.94 5.09 17.66
C SER A 52 -39.36 4.03 16.72
N LEU A 53 -38.40 4.38 15.84
CA LEU A 53 -37.73 3.42 14.96
C LEU A 53 -36.89 2.39 15.73
N PHE A 54 -36.42 2.76 16.93
CA PHE A 54 -35.55 1.93 17.77
C PHE A 54 -36.28 1.31 18.97
N GLN A 55 -37.49 1.78 19.30
CA GLN A 55 -38.32 1.22 20.38
C GLN A 55 -38.97 -0.13 20.02
N GLY A 56 -39.04 -0.48 18.73
CA GLY A 56 -39.44 -1.81 18.28
C GLY A 56 -38.24 -2.72 18.08
N ARG A 57 -38.19 -3.86 18.80
CA ARG A 57 -37.50 -5.02 18.21
C ARG A 57 -38.26 -5.35 16.94
N ILE A 58 -37.66 -5.08 15.78
CA ILE A 58 -38.15 -5.62 14.51
C ILE A 58 -38.34 -7.12 14.78
N PRO A 59 -39.58 -7.65 14.71
CA PRO A 59 -39.75 -9.08 14.75
C PRO A 59 -39.05 -9.59 13.50
N GLN A 60 -37.81 -10.07 13.64
CA GLN A 60 -37.33 -11.08 12.72
C GLN A 60 -38.42 -12.12 12.77
N LYS A 61 -39.18 -12.23 11.67
CA LYS A 61 -40.28 -13.18 11.50
C LYS A 61 -39.95 -14.43 12.32
N PRO A 62 -40.85 -14.96 13.17
CA PRO A 62 -40.65 -16.27 13.76
C PRO A 62 -40.70 -17.28 12.60
N GLY A 63 -39.61 -17.38 11.87
CA GLY A 63 -39.44 -18.33 10.80
C GLY A 63 -39.31 -19.66 11.49
N ASN A 64 -40.31 -20.53 11.33
CA ASN A 64 -40.35 -21.93 11.74
C ASN A 64 -39.01 -22.40 12.33
N LEU A 65 -38.94 -22.46 13.67
CA LEU A 65 -37.76 -22.93 14.40
C LEU A 65 -37.38 -24.37 14.00
N ASP A 66 -38.31 -25.10 13.37
CA ASP A 66 -38.13 -26.46 12.83
C ASP A 66 -37.70 -26.51 11.35
N ARG A 67 -37.30 -25.38 10.74
CA ARG A 67 -36.62 -25.43 9.43
C ARG A 67 -35.28 -26.14 9.60
N LYS A 68 -35.29 -27.46 9.42
CA LYS A 68 -34.10 -28.26 9.16
C LYS A 68 -33.47 -27.70 7.90
N ARG A 69 -32.46 -26.82 8.05
CA ARG A 69 -31.59 -26.46 6.93
C ARG A 69 -31.10 -27.80 6.37
N PRO A 70 -31.24 -28.07 5.06
CA PRO A 70 -30.61 -29.24 4.49
C PRO A 70 -29.13 -29.18 4.88
N LEU A 71 -28.62 -30.28 5.42
CA LEU A 71 -27.19 -30.39 5.72
C LEU A 71 -26.43 -29.93 4.47
N PRO A 72 -25.37 -29.11 4.62
CA PRO A 72 -24.64 -28.61 3.48
C PRO A 72 -24.30 -29.81 2.59
N LEU A 73 -24.72 -29.75 1.32
CA LEU A 73 -24.41 -30.80 0.35
C LEU A 73 -22.92 -31.12 0.47
N PRO A 74 -22.54 -32.41 0.52
CA PRO A 74 -21.15 -32.77 0.69
C PRO A 74 -20.34 -32.07 -0.38
N LEU A 75 -19.41 -31.22 0.06
CA LEU A 75 -18.63 -30.40 -0.85
C LEU A 75 -17.93 -31.34 -1.84
N PRO A 76 -17.95 -31.03 -3.15
CA PRO A 76 -17.53 -31.96 -4.21
C PRO A 76 -16.08 -32.42 -4.08
N TYR A 77 -15.27 -31.78 -3.24
CA TYR A 77 -13.91 -32.24 -2.93
C TYR A 77 -13.85 -33.44 -1.98
N LYS A 78 -14.91 -33.73 -1.20
CA LYS A 78 -14.96 -34.86 -0.25
C LYS A 78 -15.32 -36.20 -0.91
N LEU A 79 -15.92 -36.16 -2.10
CA LEU A 79 -16.31 -37.34 -2.87
C LEU A 79 -15.38 -37.58 -4.07
N ARG A 80 -14.25 -36.88 -4.16
CA ARG A 80 -13.35 -37.04 -5.30
C ARG A 80 -12.67 -38.42 -5.22
N PRO A 81 -12.78 -39.25 -6.26
CA PRO A 81 -12.03 -40.50 -6.33
C PRO A 81 -10.52 -40.22 -6.31
N LEU A 82 -9.79 -41.01 -5.52
CA LEU A 82 -8.33 -40.99 -5.48
C LEU A 82 -7.81 -41.37 -6.88
N GLY A 83 -7.09 -40.45 -7.54
CA GLY A 83 -6.53 -40.67 -8.87
C GLY A 83 -6.79 -39.55 -9.88
N LEU A 84 -7.80 -38.71 -9.66
CA LEU A 84 -8.03 -37.53 -10.51
C LEU A 84 -7.15 -36.35 -10.08
N PRO A 85 -6.54 -35.62 -11.02
CA PRO A 85 -5.70 -34.47 -10.71
C PRO A 85 -6.50 -33.40 -9.95
N THR A 86 -5.89 -32.84 -8.90
CA THR A 86 -6.50 -31.76 -8.11
C THR A 86 -6.74 -30.52 -8.98
N PRO A 87 -7.90 -29.85 -8.88
CA PRO A 87 -8.20 -28.69 -9.70
C PRO A 87 -7.22 -27.56 -9.39
N LYS A 88 -6.73 -26.88 -10.43
CA LYS A 88 -5.65 -25.88 -10.37
C LYS A 88 -5.87 -24.76 -9.34
N ARG A 89 -7.13 -24.46 -8.99
CA ARG A 89 -7.47 -23.48 -7.93
C ARG A 89 -7.11 -23.99 -6.53
N LEU A 90 -7.34 -25.26 -6.25
CA LEU A 90 -7.06 -25.85 -4.94
C LEU A 90 -5.56 -26.08 -4.73
N VAL A 91 -4.81 -26.45 -5.77
CA VAL A 91 -3.34 -26.64 -5.69
C VAL A 91 -2.63 -25.34 -5.30
N LYS A 92 -3.12 -24.18 -5.75
CA LYS A 92 -2.60 -22.87 -5.32
C LYS A 92 -2.76 -22.62 -3.82
N LEU A 93 -3.82 -23.14 -3.21
CA LEU A 93 -4.14 -22.95 -1.79
C LEU A 93 -3.48 -24.00 -0.90
N THR A 94 -3.46 -25.26 -1.32
CA THR A 94 -2.98 -26.38 -0.50
C THR A 94 -1.50 -26.70 -0.68
N ALA A 95 -0.90 -26.30 -1.81
CA ALA A 95 0.51 -26.55 -2.11
C ALA A 95 1.13 -25.41 -2.93
N PRO A 96 1.14 -24.17 -2.39
CA PRO A 96 1.67 -23.01 -3.10
C PRO A 96 3.13 -23.20 -3.55
N ALA A 97 3.93 -23.95 -2.78
CA ALA A 97 5.31 -24.28 -3.13
C ALA A 97 5.42 -25.14 -4.40
N VAL A 98 4.52 -26.10 -4.63
CA VAL A 98 4.50 -26.95 -5.82
C VAL A 98 4.07 -26.17 -7.06
N VAL A 99 3.11 -25.25 -6.90
CA VAL A 99 2.70 -24.34 -7.98
C VAL A 99 3.80 -23.33 -8.29
N SER A 100 4.48 -22.81 -7.28
CA SER A 100 5.64 -21.93 -7.44
C SER A 100 6.75 -22.66 -8.19
N SER A 101 7.10 -23.90 -7.80
CA SER A 101 8.12 -24.71 -8.48
C SER A 101 7.84 -24.91 -9.97
N ARG A 102 6.58 -25.11 -10.36
CA ARG A 102 6.15 -25.26 -11.76
C ARG A 102 5.91 -23.94 -12.49
N ALA A 103 6.02 -22.80 -11.81
CA ALA A 103 5.87 -21.50 -12.45
C ALA A 103 7.07 -21.22 -13.37
N SER A 104 6.82 -20.54 -14.49
CA SER A 104 7.89 -20.09 -15.40
C SER A 104 8.93 -19.27 -14.63
N MET A 105 10.20 -19.34 -15.04
CA MET A 105 11.27 -18.61 -14.36
C MET A 105 10.99 -17.11 -14.29
N ALA A 106 10.41 -16.52 -15.35
CA ALA A 106 9.94 -15.13 -15.34
C ALA A 106 8.96 -14.82 -14.20
N LYS A 107 8.08 -15.76 -13.83
CA LYS A 107 7.14 -15.58 -12.73
C LYS A 107 7.78 -15.76 -11.34
N LYS A 108 8.93 -16.43 -11.25
CA LYS A 108 9.69 -16.53 -10.00
C LYS A 108 10.60 -15.32 -9.79
N VAL A 109 11.16 -14.79 -10.87
CA VAL A 109 12.26 -13.80 -10.84
C VAL A 109 11.75 -12.37 -10.69
N TYR A 110 10.61 -12.01 -11.30
CA TYR A 110 10.12 -10.62 -11.31
C TYR A 110 9.83 -10.00 -9.93
N LYS A 111 9.64 -10.82 -8.88
CA LYS A 111 9.45 -10.37 -7.49
C LYS A 111 10.60 -10.75 -6.56
N SER A 112 11.64 -11.41 -7.07
CA SER A 112 12.75 -11.81 -6.21
C SER A 112 13.62 -10.58 -5.90
N PRO A 113 13.77 -10.20 -4.62
CA PRO A 113 14.53 -9.01 -4.25
C PRO A 113 16.01 -9.15 -4.61
N SER A 114 16.58 -10.34 -4.48
CA SER A 114 17.97 -10.62 -4.88
C SER A 114 18.24 -10.32 -6.36
N PHE A 115 17.31 -10.68 -7.24
CA PHE A 115 17.41 -10.36 -8.67
C PHE A 115 17.30 -8.87 -8.93
N LEU A 116 16.30 -8.19 -8.34
CA LEU A 116 16.03 -6.77 -8.58
C LEU A 116 17.14 -5.86 -8.03
N VAL A 117 17.71 -6.22 -6.87
CA VAL A 117 18.91 -5.60 -6.30
C VAL A 117 20.13 -5.90 -7.18
N GLY A 118 20.25 -7.13 -7.68
CA GLY A 118 21.31 -7.51 -8.63
C GLY A 118 21.25 -6.69 -9.92
N LEU A 119 20.05 -6.47 -10.46
CA LEU A 119 19.79 -5.64 -11.63
C LEU A 119 20.24 -4.19 -11.37
N ALA A 120 19.91 -3.63 -10.21
CA ALA A 120 20.34 -2.28 -9.83
C ALA A 120 21.87 -2.15 -9.79
N ARG A 121 22.55 -3.16 -9.25
CA ARG A 121 24.03 -3.22 -9.22
C ARG A 121 24.65 -3.37 -10.61
N GLU A 122 23.98 -4.07 -11.52
CA GLU A 122 24.45 -4.18 -12.90
C GLU A 122 24.34 -2.82 -13.60
N ILE A 123 23.22 -2.12 -13.43
CA ILE A 123 22.99 -0.78 -13.97
C ILE A 123 23.97 0.24 -13.36
N SER A 124 24.25 0.17 -12.06
CA SER A 124 25.17 1.09 -11.38
C SER A 124 26.63 0.90 -11.80
N ARG A 125 26.98 -0.24 -12.41
CA ARG A 125 28.34 -0.54 -12.89
C ARG A 125 28.57 -0.15 -14.35
N LEU A 126 27.54 0.31 -15.05
CA LEU A 126 27.67 0.78 -16.43
C LEU A 126 28.57 2.01 -16.51
N ASN A 127 29.31 2.12 -17.61
CA ASN A 127 30.08 3.33 -17.91
C ASN A 127 29.13 4.54 -17.98
N PRO A 128 29.57 5.74 -17.57
CA PRO A 128 28.72 6.94 -17.56
C PRO A 128 28.09 7.23 -18.94
N ASP A 129 28.77 6.88 -20.02
CA ASP A 129 28.30 7.07 -21.41
C ASP A 129 27.27 6.03 -21.87
N GLU A 130 27.15 4.89 -21.19
CA GLU A 130 26.25 3.79 -21.55
C GLU A 130 24.89 3.94 -20.90
N ASP A 131 23.79 3.73 -21.63
CA ASP A 131 22.43 3.81 -21.07
C ASP A 131 22.01 2.55 -20.29
N ALA A 132 21.18 2.75 -19.25
CA ALA A 132 20.55 1.66 -18.50
C ALA A 132 19.69 0.71 -19.37
N SER A 133 19.26 1.18 -20.54
CA SER A 133 18.49 0.42 -21.53
C SER A 133 19.20 -0.86 -21.97
N ILE A 134 20.55 -0.87 -22.03
CA ILE A 134 21.36 -2.02 -22.47
C ILE A 134 21.17 -3.21 -21.52
N VAL A 135 21.14 -2.96 -20.21
CA VAL A 135 20.91 -3.99 -19.19
C VAL A 135 19.44 -4.38 -19.16
N LEU A 136 18.55 -3.39 -19.16
CA LEU A 136 17.10 -3.62 -19.06
C LEU A 136 16.55 -4.41 -20.26
N ALA A 137 17.06 -4.17 -21.47
CA ALA A 137 16.69 -4.92 -22.68
C ALA A 137 17.02 -6.42 -22.57
N LYS A 138 18.13 -6.79 -21.93
CA LYS A 138 18.48 -8.21 -21.69
C LYS A 138 17.47 -8.90 -20.79
N TRP A 139 16.94 -8.17 -19.81
CA TRP A 139 16.08 -8.71 -18.76
C TRP A 139 14.58 -8.48 -19.01
N VAL A 140 14.20 -7.81 -20.10
CA VAL A 140 12.81 -7.38 -20.41
C VAL A 140 11.78 -8.50 -20.27
N GLN A 141 12.08 -9.72 -20.73
CA GLN A 141 11.18 -10.87 -20.66
C GLN A 141 10.85 -11.34 -19.22
N PHE A 142 11.70 -10.99 -18.26
CA PHE A 142 11.56 -11.33 -16.84
C PHE A 142 10.93 -10.19 -16.03
N LEU A 143 10.88 -8.97 -16.57
CA LEU A 143 10.29 -7.81 -15.92
C LEU A 143 8.77 -7.81 -16.07
N ARG A 144 8.07 -7.25 -15.07
CA ARG A 144 6.61 -7.12 -15.05
C ARG A 144 6.26 -5.79 -14.41
N LYS A 145 5.03 -5.32 -14.63
CA LYS A 145 4.48 -4.20 -13.86
C LYS A 145 4.74 -4.38 -12.36
N GLY A 146 5.34 -3.38 -11.73
CA GLY A 146 5.72 -3.30 -10.33
C GLY A 146 7.10 -3.89 -10.00
N SER A 147 7.81 -4.53 -10.94
CA SER A 147 9.11 -5.16 -10.62
C SER A 147 10.24 -4.16 -10.45
N LEU A 148 10.25 -3.07 -11.23
CA LEU A 148 11.37 -2.12 -11.26
C LEU A 148 11.36 -1.12 -10.10
N SER A 149 10.29 -1.01 -9.33
CA SER A 149 10.20 -0.05 -8.21
C SER A 149 11.31 -0.27 -7.18
N LEU A 150 11.62 -1.53 -6.86
CA LEU A 150 12.72 -1.87 -5.96
C LEU A 150 14.07 -1.53 -6.59
N THR A 151 14.28 -1.86 -7.87
CA THR A 151 15.52 -1.52 -8.58
C THR A 151 15.79 -0.01 -8.57
N ILE A 152 14.75 0.80 -8.80
CA ILE A 152 14.83 2.26 -8.74
C ILE A 152 15.23 2.75 -7.36
N ARG A 153 14.59 2.23 -6.29
CA ARG A 153 14.94 2.57 -4.91
C ARG A 153 16.40 2.22 -4.60
N GLU A 154 16.85 1.04 -5.02
CA GLU A 154 18.24 0.59 -4.83
C GLU A 154 19.25 1.45 -5.60
N LEU A 155 18.90 1.93 -6.81
CA LEU A 155 19.73 2.89 -7.53
C LEU A 155 19.84 4.22 -6.78
N GLY A 156 18.75 4.69 -6.18
CA GLY A 156 18.77 5.85 -5.29
C GLY A 156 19.63 5.62 -4.05
N HIS A 157 19.54 4.46 -3.41
CA HIS A 157 20.36 4.09 -2.26
C HIS A 157 21.85 3.96 -2.58
N THR A 158 22.20 3.59 -3.82
CA THR A 158 23.59 3.49 -4.28
C THR A 158 24.14 4.81 -4.84
N GLY A 159 23.36 5.89 -4.82
CA GLY A 159 23.80 7.23 -5.24
C GLY A 159 23.76 7.45 -6.75
N PHE A 160 22.93 6.71 -7.48
CA PHE A 160 22.74 6.84 -8.93
C PHE A 160 21.30 7.25 -9.30
N PRO A 161 20.80 8.42 -8.84
CA PRO A 161 19.45 8.91 -9.12
C PRO A 161 19.18 9.16 -10.61
N GLU A 162 20.18 9.62 -11.37
CA GLU A 162 20.06 9.78 -12.83
C GLU A 162 19.79 8.45 -13.53
N ARG A 163 20.44 7.37 -13.09
CA ARG A 163 20.19 6.02 -13.60
C ARG A 163 18.78 5.57 -13.27
N ALA A 164 18.28 5.86 -12.07
CA ALA A 164 16.90 5.60 -11.71
C ALA A 164 15.92 6.31 -12.68
N LEU A 165 16.19 7.57 -13.04
CA LEU A 165 15.41 8.30 -14.03
C LEU A 165 15.49 7.63 -15.42
N GLN A 166 16.68 7.24 -15.88
CA GLN A 166 16.84 6.48 -17.13
C GLN A 166 16.03 5.17 -17.12
N THR A 167 16.03 4.44 -16.01
CA THR A 167 15.23 3.20 -15.90
C THR A 167 13.74 3.46 -15.97
N PHE A 168 13.27 4.57 -15.39
CA PHE A 168 11.88 5.00 -15.49
C PHE A 168 11.51 5.36 -16.92
N SER A 169 12.30 6.22 -17.58
CA SER A 169 12.06 6.61 -18.97
C SER A 169 12.03 5.40 -19.90
N TRP A 170 12.98 4.48 -19.75
CA TRP A 170 12.96 3.22 -20.51
C TRP A 170 11.70 2.38 -20.25
N ALA A 171 11.21 2.33 -19.01
CA ALA A 171 10.01 1.59 -18.68
C ALA A 171 8.75 2.20 -19.31
N GLN A 172 8.72 3.52 -19.53
CA GLN A 172 7.62 4.21 -20.24
C GLN A 172 7.49 3.73 -21.69
N ASP A 173 8.61 3.41 -22.34
CA ASP A 173 8.63 2.88 -23.70
C ASP A 173 8.14 1.42 -23.80
N GLN A 174 7.96 0.72 -22.66
CA GLN A 174 7.55 -0.67 -22.62
C GLN A 174 6.05 -0.83 -22.32
N PRO A 175 5.21 -1.26 -23.29
CA PRO A 175 3.76 -1.35 -23.11
C PRO A 175 3.29 -2.32 -22.01
N HIS A 176 4.16 -3.25 -21.60
CA HIS A 176 3.85 -4.26 -20.59
C HIS A 176 4.32 -3.87 -19.17
N LEU A 177 5.10 -2.79 -19.05
CA LEU A 177 5.58 -2.25 -17.79
C LEU A 177 4.86 -0.95 -17.44
N PHE A 178 4.50 -0.14 -18.43
CA PHE A 178 3.80 1.14 -18.26
C PHE A 178 2.29 1.02 -18.61
N PRO A 179 1.39 1.76 -17.95
CA PRO A 179 1.60 2.67 -16.82
C PRO A 179 1.82 1.95 -15.49
N ASP A 180 2.66 2.50 -14.62
CA ASP A 180 2.91 1.95 -13.28
C ASP A 180 3.24 3.02 -12.23
N ASP A 181 2.26 3.28 -11.36
CA ASP A 181 2.34 4.28 -10.30
C ASP A 181 3.43 3.96 -9.27
N TRP A 182 3.76 2.68 -9.07
CA TRP A 182 4.81 2.28 -8.11
C TRP A 182 6.20 2.64 -8.58
N ILE A 183 6.45 2.51 -9.89
CA ILE A 183 7.71 2.92 -10.51
C ILE A 183 7.79 4.45 -10.47
N LEU A 184 6.72 5.16 -10.85
CA LEU A 184 6.64 6.62 -10.78
C LEU A 184 6.92 7.14 -9.36
N ALA A 185 6.20 6.64 -8.36
CA ALA A 185 6.35 7.07 -6.97
C ALA A 185 7.78 6.81 -6.45
N SER A 186 8.36 5.65 -6.79
CA SER A 186 9.73 5.32 -6.40
C SER A 186 10.76 6.24 -7.07
N THR A 187 10.55 6.61 -8.33
CA THR A 187 11.43 7.55 -9.03
C THR A 187 11.35 8.93 -8.40
N VAL A 188 10.15 9.44 -8.12
CA VAL A 188 9.96 10.73 -7.44
C VAL A 188 10.61 10.73 -6.06
N GLU A 189 10.42 9.66 -5.28
CA GLU A 189 11.05 9.47 -3.96
C GLU A 189 12.58 9.53 -4.04
N VAL A 190 13.17 8.85 -5.03
CA VAL A 190 14.63 8.82 -5.23
C VAL A 190 15.16 10.19 -5.67
N LEU A 191 14.50 10.86 -6.61
CA LEU A 191 14.92 12.18 -7.08
C LEU A 191 14.78 13.24 -5.98
N ALA A 192 13.69 13.20 -5.21
CA ALA A 192 13.48 14.12 -4.10
C ALA A 192 14.54 13.95 -3.01
N ARG A 193 14.89 12.71 -2.66
CA ARG A 193 15.94 12.42 -1.66
C ARG A 193 17.33 12.85 -2.07
N ASN A 194 17.65 12.81 -3.36
CA ASN A 194 18.96 13.17 -3.88
C ASN A 194 19.04 14.64 -4.35
N HIS A 195 18.02 15.46 -4.09
CA HIS A 195 17.94 16.86 -4.52
C HIS A 195 17.96 17.09 -6.04
N ASP A 196 17.64 16.05 -6.82
CA ASP A 196 17.62 16.09 -8.29
C ASP A 196 16.20 16.33 -8.84
N LEU A 197 15.19 16.41 -7.98
CA LEU A 197 13.83 16.74 -8.38
C LEU A 197 13.74 18.22 -8.77
N LYS A 198 13.91 18.51 -10.06
CA LYS A 198 13.74 19.85 -10.62
C LYS A 198 12.24 20.15 -10.73
N ILE A 199 11.71 20.86 -9.75
CA ILE A 199 10.37 21.45 -9.82
C ILE A 199 10.57 22.85 -10.43
N PRO A 200 10.02 23.14 -11.63
CA PRO A 200 10.02 24.52 -12.11
C PRO A 200 9.16 25.34 -11.16
N PHE A 201 9.79 26.23 -10.40
CA PHE A 201 9.07 27.28 -9.68
C PHE A 201 8.66 28.32 -10.73
N ASN A 202 7.36 28.41 -11.00
CA ASN A 202 6.75 29.54 -11.70
C ASN A 202 6.35 30.59 -10.67
#